data_AF-A0A7M3X943-F1
#
_entry.id   AF-A0A7M3X943-F1
#
_cell.length_a   1.000
_cell.length_b   1.000
_cell.length_c   1.000
_cell.angle_alpha   90.00
_cell.angle_beta   90.00
_cell.angle_gamma   90.00
#
_symmetry.space_group_name_H-M   'P 1'
#
loop_
_entity.id
_entity.type
_entity.pdbx_description
1 polymer ?
#
loop_
_entity_poly.entity_id
_entity_poly.type
_entity_poly.pdbx_seq_one_letter_code
_entity_poly.pdbx_strand_id
1 'polypeptide(L)'
;GTDDITTVVVVNGAPELNLTVPESIRSGDSALLDASGSYDPEGKDLIFAWDLDWSEDSDNDGDPRNDVDATTDTVLVPTNKSGSITGSLFLDDGNGATAQEVFMLEVMTRKYEVTWKTMELEYSWDEYLAQGEEWQGNITPGSEGRVLDFEGVLTLDQDLLAPQDNFTLNLFIVDDNFKRSDQTAGANLTSNESATASVAGDGLNGFGEDGIFESDSEEALMAFLLSNPNERSGQGEWVWSVVAQQADPDPLFEGAPDPDPGNDWSLIIIVKVHVPQLVEIAYE
;
A
#
# COMPACT_ATOMS: atom_id res chain seq x y z
N GLY A 1 27.43 38.26 75.07
CA GLY A 1 27.23 37.08 74.21
C GLY A 1 27.62 37.50 72.82
N THR A 2 28.61 36.83 72.25
CA THR A 2 28.91 36.89 70.82
C THR A 2 28.03 35.86 70.15
N ASP A 3 27.24 36.31 69.17
CA ASP A 3 26.39 35.47 68.35
C ASP A 3 27.15 35.21 67.05
N ASP A 4 27.59 33.97 66.84
CA ASP A 4 28.25 33.55 65.62
C ASP A 4 27.21 32.88 64.72
N ILE A 5 26.82 33.56 63.65
CA ILE A 5 26.07 32.98 62.54
C ILE A 5 27.07 32.36 61.57
N THR A 6 27.01 31.04 61.42
CA THR A 6 27.64 30.31 60.31
C THR A 6 26.62 30.09 59.21
N THR A 7 26.81 30.76 58.07
CA THR A 7 26.08 30.45 56.83
C THR A 7 26.87 29.41 56.06
N VAL A 8 26.33 28.20 55.94
CA VAL A 8 26.86 27.18 55.01
C VAL A 8 26.29 27.49 53.63
N VAL A 9 27.14 27.83 52.68
CA VAL A 9 26.76 27.94 51.26
C VAL A 9 27.05 26.60 50.62
N VAL A 10 26.00 25.89 50.22
CA VAL A 10 26.10 24.71 49.36
C VAL A 10 26.01 25.20 47.91
N VAL A 11 27.00 24.85 47.09
CA VAL A 11 26.98 25.12 45.65
C VAL A 11 26.30 23.93 44.98
N ASN A 12 25.33 24.19 44.11
CA ASN A 12 24.61 23.17 43.37
C ASN A 12 25.47 22.61 42.23
N GLY A 13 25.60 21.28 42.13
CA GLY A 13 26.23 20.62 40.99
C GLY A 13 25.32 20.65 39.77
N ALA A 14 25.91 20.50 38.57
CA ALA A 14 25.13 20.19 37.38
C ALA A 14 24.87 18.68 37.31
N PRO A 15 23.73 18.24 36.75
CA PRO A 15 23.48 16.83 36.50
C PRO A 15 24.60 16.16 35.69
N GLU A 16 24.92 14.91 36.01
CA GLU A 16 25.79 14.07 35.18
C GLU A 16 24.92 13.24 34.23
N LEU A 17 25.05 13.54 32.93
CA LEU A 17 24.27 12.91 31.87
C LEU A 17 24.96 11.60 31.44
N ASN A 18 24.17 10.53 31.33
CA ASN A 18 24.62 9.23 30.85
C ASN A 18 23.63 8.72 29.81
N LEU A 19 23.90 9.06 28.55
CA LEU A 19 23.07 8.72 27.40
C LEU A 19 23.63 7.51 26.65
N THR A 20 22.79 6.52 26.41
CA THR A 20 23.06 5.39 25.51
C THR A 20 22.15 5.49 24.28
N VAL A 21 22.76 5.45 23.09
CA VAL A 21 22.07 5.43 21.80
C VAL A 21 22.51 4.21 20.99
N PRO A 22 21.65 3.65 20.12
CA PRO A 22 22.01 2.51 19.29
C PRO A 22 23.03 2.90 18.21
N GLU A 23 24.01 2.02 17.97
CA GLU A 23 25.08 2.26 16.98
C GLU A 23 24.62 2.10 15.53
N SER A 24 23.61 1.28 15.28
CA SER A 24 23.09 1.03 13.93
C SER A 24 21.59 0.80 13.98
N ILE A 25 20.83 1.57 13.20
CA ILE A 25 19.38 1.44 13.09
C ILE A 25 19.04 1.17 11.64
N ARG A 26 18.05 0.32 11.37
CA ARG A 26 17.49 0.16 10.03
C ARG A 26 16.16 0.90 9.94
N SER A 27 15.85 1.40 8.76
CA SER A 27 14.55 2.01 8.50
C SER A 27 13.40 1.08 8.90
N GLY A 28 12.36 1.64 9.50
CA GLY A 28 11.22 0.92 10.04
C GLY A 28 11.44 0.22 11.40
N ASP A 29 12.68 0.12 11.89
CA ASP A 29 12.93 -0.25 13.29
C ASP A 29 12.65 0.96 14.21
N SER A 30 12.74 0.79 15.53
CA SER A 30 12.66 1.90 16.49
C SER A 30 13.96 1.99 17.28
N ALA A 31 14.47 3.21 17.46
CA ALA A 31 15.67 3.46 18.24
C ALA A 31 15.31 3.73 19.71
N LEU A 32 15.85 2.94 20.63
CA LEU A 32 15.71 3.20 22.07
C LEU A 32 16.86 4.09 22.53
N LEU A 33 16.54 5.29 23.01
CA LEU A 33 17.48 6.15 23.73
C LEU A 33 17.26 5.97 25.22
N ASP A 34 18.34 5.74 25.95
CA ASP A 34 18.31 5.46 27.39
C ASP A 34 19.22 6.42 28.13
N ALA A 35 18.62 7.28 28.95
CA ALA A 35 19.30 8.21 29.84
C ALA A 35 19.05 7.90 31.33
N SER A 36 18.51 6.72 31.65
CA SER A 36 18.16 6.31 33.02
C SER A 36 19.35 6.20 33.97
N GLY A 37 20.57 6.13 33.43
CA GLY A 37 21.82 6.18 34.19
C GLY A 37 22.24 7.59 34.62
N SER A 38 21.52 8.63 34.18
CA SER A 38 21.82 10.03 34.53
C SER A 38 21.46 10.31 35.98
N TYR A 39 22.25 11.14 36.66
CA TYR A 39 22.02 11.43 38.07
C TYR A 39 22.52 12.82 38.48
N ASP A 40 21.90 13.38 39.50
CA ASP A 40 22.36 14.59 40.17
C ASP A 40 23.35 14.24 41.29
N PRO A 41 24.54 14.87 41.38
CA PRO A 41 25.52 14.59 42.44
C PRO A 41 24.99 14.83 43.86
N GLU A 42 24.01 15.73 44.01
CA GLU A 42 23.32 16.00 45.27
C GLU A 42 22.10 15.09 45.51
N GLY A 43 21.81 14.17 44.58
CA GLY A 43 20.78 13.13 44.69
C GLY A 43 19.35 13.63 44.45
N LYS A 44 19.19 14.72 43.70
CA LYS A 44 17.86 15.23 43.31
C LYS A 44 17.27 14.47 42.13
N ASP A 45 15.95 14.59 42.02
CA ASP A 45 15.21 14.12 40.85
C ASP A 45 15.53 15.01 39.63
N LEU A 46 15.71 14.37 38.48
CA LEU A 46 16.01 15.04 37.21
C LEU A 46 14.74 15.20 36.37
N ILE A 47 14.61 16.34 35.73
CA ILE A 47 13.62 16.59 34.69
C ILE A 47 14.28 16.37 33.34
N PHE A 48 13.74 15.44 32.55
CA PHE A 48 14.20 15.14 31.20
C PHE A 48 13.37 15.94 30.21
N ALA A 49 14.03 16.54 29.22
CA ALA A 49 13.39 17.17 28.08
C ALA A 49 14.15 16.73 26.82
N TRP A 50 13.48 15.92 26.00
CA TRP A 50 14.02 15.42 24.75
C TRP A 50 13.52 16.24 23.58
N ASP A 51 14.46 16.63 22.73
CA ASP A 51 14.24 17.08 21.37
C ASP A 51 14.74 15.95 20.46
N LEU A 52 13.83 15.28 19.75
CA LEU A 52 14.15 14.04 19.05
C LEU A 52 14.63 14.27 17.61
N ASP A 53 14.27 15.40 16.99
CA ASP A 53 14.65 15.74 15.63
C ASP A 53 14.73 17.26 15.43
N TRP A 54 15.96 17.77 15.35
CA TRP A 54 16.27 19.19 15.10
C TRP A 54 15.79 19.75 13.75
N SER A 55 15.16 18.93 12.91
CA SER A 55 14.55 19.34 11.66
C SER A 55 13.03 19.52 11.74
N GLU A 56 12.39 19.06 12.81
CA GLU A 56 10.96 19.23 13.06
C GLU A 56 10.73 20.32 14.11
N ASP A 57 9.83 21.25 13.81
CA ASP A 57 9.39 22.33 14.72
C ASP A 57 8.05 21.90 15.32
N SER A 58 8.12 21.11 16.39
CA SER A 58 6.98 20.42 16.99
C SER A 58 5.96 21.42 17.56
N ASP A 59 6.42 22.50 18.19
CA ASP A 59 5.56 23.52 18.77
C ASP A 59 5.22 24.71 17.83
N ASN A 60 5.88 24.77 16.66
CA ASN A 60 5.72 25.79 15.62
C ASN A 60 6.08 27.21 16.09
N ASP A 61 7.03 27.35 17.01
CA ASP A 61 7.53 28.66 17.47
C ASP A 61 8.58 29.28 16.52
N GLY A 62 9.09 28.50 15.57
CA GLY A 62 10.08 28.89 14.57
C GLY A 62 11.52 28.49 14.90
N ASP A 63 11.78 27.78 16.00
CA ASP A 63 13.08 27.24 16.38
C ASP A 63 13.00 25.72 16.65
N PRO A 64 13.22 24.86 15.64
CA PRO A 64 13.08 23.39 15.75
C PRO A 64 14.10 22.69 16.66
N ARG A 65 14.86 23.43 17.48
CA ARG A 65 15.94 22.91 18.33
C ARG A 65 15.69 23.10 19.82
N ASN A 66 14.54 23.66 20.15
CA ASN A 66 14.14 23.96 21.52
C ASN A 66 12.88 23.19 21.92
N ASP A 67 12.49 22.22 21.11
CA ASP A 67 11.27 21.43 21.27
C ASP A 67 11.40 20.41 22.40
N VAL A 68 10.26 20.07 22.99
CA VAL A 68 10.16 19.00 23.99
C VAL A 68 9.16 17.96 23.51
N ASP A 69 9.67 16.92 22.87
CA ASP A 69 8.90 15.81 22.32
C ASP A 69 8.63 14.72 23.37
N ALA A 70 9.55 14.55 24.35
CA ALA A 70 9.41 13.57 25.42
C ALA A 70 10.05 14.03 26.74
N THR A 71 9.61 13.44 27.85
CA THR A 71 10.07 13.81 29.21
C THR A 71 10.41 12.63 30.13
N THR A 72 10.44 11.42 29.57
CA THR A 72 10.81 10.18 30.28
C THR A 72 12.34 9.98 30.29
N ASP A 73 12.84 9.12 31.15
CA ASP A 73 14.27 8.75 31.21
C ASP A 73 14.72 7.88 30.03
N THR A 74 13.77 7.25 29.35
CA THR A 74 13.95 6.45 28.13
C THR A 74 12.93 6.85 27.09
N VAL A 75 13.29 6.81 25.80
CA VAL A 75 12.39 7.18 24.70
C VAL A 75 12.62 6.30 23.47
N LEU A 76 11.53 5.96 22.77
CA LEU A 76 11.58 5.24 21.49
C LEU A 76 11.37 6.23 20.35
N VAL A 77 12.35 6.33 19.46
CA VAL A 77 12.30 7.18 18.27
C VAL A 77 11.90 6.33 17.06
N PRO A 78 10.81 6.67 16.34
CA PRO A 78 10.43 5.98 15.12
C PRO A 78 11.39 6.36 13.98
N THR A 79 12.04 5.39 13.35
CA THR A 79 13.02 5.64 12.29
C THR A 79 12.53 5.11 10.95
N ASN A 80 11.40 5.64 10.45
CA ASN A 80 10.75 5.14 9.23
C ASN A 80 11.47 5.51 7.93
N LYS A 81 12.39 6.49 7.97
CA LYS A 81 13.18 6.93 6.84
C LYS A 81 14.66 6.75 7.14
N SER A 82 15.42 6.30 6.16
CA SER A 82 16.87 6.28 6.25
C SER A 82 17.44 7.70 6.22
N GLY A 83 18.63 7.86 6.79
CA GLY A 83 19.30 9.15 6.93
C GLY A 83 19.87 9.35 8.32
N SER A 84 20.23 10.60 8.61
CA SER A 84 20.72 11.02 9.93
C SER A 84 19.65 11.83 10.63
N ILE A 85 19.31 11.43 11.85
CA ILE A 85 18.48 12.22 12.77
C ILE A 85 19.41 12.80 13.83
N THR A 86 19.30 14.09 14.10
CA THR A 86 20.06 14.77 15.16
C THR A 86 19.07 15.32 16.17
N GLY A 87 19.31 15.05 17.45
CA GLY A 87 18.45 15.53 18.53
C GLY A 87 19.28 15.88 19.76
N SER A 88 18.61 16.29 20.83
CA SER A 88 19.27 16.58 22.10
C SER A 88 18.45 16.16 23.31
N LEU A 89 19.16 15.82 24.38
CA LEU A 89 18.59 15.63 25.70
C LEU A 89 19.03 16.80 26.59
N PHE A 90 18.06 17.46 27.22
CA PHE A 90 18.27 18.44 28.26
C PHE A 90 17.83 17.89 29.62
N LEU A 91 18.67 18.09 30.63
CA LEU A 91 18.41 17.73 32.02
C LEU A 91 18.39 18.97 32.90
N ASP A 92 17.41 19.06 33.80
CA ASP A 92 17.30 20.11 34.82
C ASP A 92 17.14 19.48 36.21
N ASP A 93 17.91 19.98 37.18
CA ASP A 93 17.89 19.55 38.58
C ASP A 93 16.82 20.31 39.44
N GLY A 94 16.04 21.18 38.80
CA GLY A 94 15.01 22.02 39.41
C GLY A 94 15.55 23.17 40.28
N ASN A 95 16.87 23.36 40.33
CA ASN A 95 17.53 24.42 41.11
C ASN A 95 18.50 25.27 40.26
N GLY A 96 18.27 25.27 38.95
CA GLY A 96 18.95 26.12 38.00
C GLY A 96 20.28 25.57 37.51
N ALA A 97 20.63 24.33 37.82
CA ALA A 97 21.74 23.64 37.20
C ALA A 97 21.22 22.64 36.15
N THR A 98 21.83 22.68 34.97
CA THR A 98 21.34 21.95 33.80
C THR A 98 22.47 21.29 33.05
N ALA A 99 22.15 20.26 32.29
CA ALA A 99 23.08 19.57 31.39
C ALA A 99 22.39 19.34 30.04
N GLN A 100 23.17 19.31 28.96
CA GLN A 100 22.66 19.02 27.63
C GLN A 100 23.63 18.11 26.89
N GLU A 101 23.10 17.11 26.18
CA GLU A 101 23.86 16.26 25.27
C GLU A 101 23.16 16.17 23.92
N VAL A 102 23.94 16.22 22.84
CA VAL A 102 23.44 16.08 21.46
C VAL A 102 23.76 14.67 21.00
N PHE A 103 22.78 14.00 20.41
CA PHE A 103 22.95 12.67 19.84
C PHE A 103 22.66 12.67 18.33
N MET A 104 23.21 11.67 17.65
CA MET A 104 23.00 11.44 16.23
C MET A 104 22.64 9.97 16.02
N LEU A 105 21.56 9.74 15.27
CA LEU A 105 21.09 8.42 14.88
C LEU A 105 21.34 8.23 13.39
N GLU A 106 22.14 7.23 13.02
CA GLU A 106 22.32 6.83 11.64
C GLU A 106 21.35 5.69 11.30
N VAL A 107 20.35 6.01 10.48
CA VAL A 107 19.33 5.07 10.00
C VAL A 107 19.72 4.60 8.61
N MET A 108 20.05 3.33 8.49
CA MET A 108 20.39 2.68 7.23
C MET A 108 19.14 2.24 6.48
N THR A 109 19.24 2.18 5.15
CA THR A 109 18.19 1.60 4.30
C THR A 109 18.08 0.09 4.55
N ARG A 110 17.09 -0.57 3.96
CA ARG A 110 17.05 -2.04 3.87
C ARG A 110 17.40 -2.49 2.45
N LYS A 111 17.91 -3.72 2.33
CA LYS A 111 18.18 -4.38 1.06
C LYS A 111 17.17 -5.49 0.82
N TYR A 112 16.66 -5.54 -0.41
CA TYR A 112 15.72 -6.55 -0.86
C TYR A 112 16.24 -7.22 -2.12
N GLU A 113 16.28 -8.54 -2.11
CA GLU A 113 16.37 -9.34 -3.32
C GLU A 113 14.98 -9.42 -3.95
N VAL A 114 14.85 -8.90 -5.16
CA VAL A 114 13.62 -8.87 -5.95
C VAL A 114 13.71 -9.92 -7.04
N THR A 115 12.72 -10.81 -7.08
CA THR A 115 12.53 -11.76 -8.16
C THR A 115 11.13 -11.65 -8.70
N TRP A 116 10.95 -11.68 -10.02
CA TRP A 116 9.61 -11.57 -10.59
C TRP A 116 9.01 -12.92 -10.96
N LYS A 117 7.72 -13.08 -10.67
CA LYS A 117 6.98 -14.31 -10.95
C LYS A 117 5.67 -13.98 -11.66
N THR A 118 5.42 -14.69 -12.77
CA THR A 118 4.12 -14.64 -13.44
C THR A 118 3.12 -15.54 -12.73
N MET A 119 1.92 -15.01 -12.51
CA MET A 119 0.76 -15.73 -11.97
C MET A 119 -0.48 -15.38 -12.79
N GLU A 120 -1.49 -16.25 -12.72
CA GLU A 120 -2.80 -16.03 -13.36
C GLU A 120 -3.82 -15.79 -12.25
N LEU A 121 -4.56 -14.69 -12.37
CA LEU A 121 -5.69 -14.35 -11.52
C LEU A 121 -6.96 -14.72 -12.27
N GLU A 122 -7.84 -15.50 -11.64
CA GLU A 122 -9.11 -15.92 -12.21
C GLU A 122 -10.26 -15.25 -11.45
N TYR A 123 -11.18 -14.64 -12.19
CA TYR A 123 -12.42 -14.07 -11.67
C TYR A 123 -13.58 -14.66 -12.44
N SER A 124 -14.63 -15.09 -11.73
CA SER A 124 -15.78 -15.75 -12.33
C SER A 124 -17.10 -15.23 -11.76
N TRP A 125 -18.08 -15.04 -12.62
CA TRP A 125 -19.46 -14.73 -12.25
C TRP A 125 -20.42 -15.61 -13.05
N ASP A 126 -21.47 -16.08 -12.38
CA ASP A 126 -22.55 -16.86 -12.96
C ASP A 126 -23.87 -16.24 -12.50
N GLU A 127 -24.56 -15.54 -13.40
CA GLU A 127 -25.77 -14.78 -13.10
C GLU A 127 -26.81 -14.90 -14.23
N TYR A 128 -27.96 -14.26 -14.04
CA TYR A 128 -29.05 -14.17 -15.00
C TYR A 128 -29.31 -12.70 -15.35
N LEU A 129 -29.55 -12.39 -16.61
CA LEU A 129 -30.00 -11.05 -17.03
C LEU A 129 -31.27 -11.14 -17.87
N ALA A 130 -32.27 -10.33 -17.52
CA ALA A 130 -33.42 -10.11 -18.39
C ALA A 130 -33.05 -9.18 -19.57
N GLN A 131 -33.80 -9.26 -20.67
CA GLN A 131 -33.59 -8.39 -21.83
C GLN A 131 -33.59 -6.91 -21.43
N GLY A 132 -32.57 -6.17 -21.88
CA GLY A 132 -32.38 -4.75 -21.58
C GLY A 132 -31.73 -4.45 -20.24
N GLU A 133 -31.44 -5.46 -19.42
CA GLU A 133 -30.68 -5.30 -18.18
C GLU A 133 -29.16 -5.30 -18.45
N GLU A 134 -28.43 -4.74 -17.48
CA GLU A 134 -26.98 -4.66 -17.47
C GLU A 134 -26.45 -5.10 -16.10
N TRP A 135 -25.41 -5.93 -16.14
CA TRP A 135 -24.58 -6.26 -14.99
C TRP A 135 -23.23 -5.53 -15.08
N GLN A 136 -22.67 -5.15 -13.93
CA GLN A 136 -21.33 -4.58 -13.82
C GLN A 136 -20.55 -5.21 -12.66
N GLY A 137 -19.27 -5.48 -12.89
CA GLY A 137 -18.33 -5.97 -11.88
C GLY A 137 -16.97 -5.30 -11.99
N ASN A 138 -16.36 -5.00 -10.85
CA ASN A 138 -15.09 -4.29 -10.78
C ASN A 138 -13.97 -5.21 -10.27
N ILE A 139 -12.80 -5.12 -10.90
CA ILE A 139 -11.56 -5.80 -10.46
C ILE A 139 -10.36 -4.83 -10.54
N THR A 140 -9.30 -5.10 -9.79
CA THR A 140 -8.07 -4.28 -9.75
C THR A 140 -6.80 -5.15 -9.81
N PRO A 141 -6.62 -5.94 -10.89
CA PRO A 141 -5.55 -6.94 -10.97
C PRO A 141 -4.14 -6.33 -10.94
N GLY A 142 -3.97 -5.09 -11.36
CA GLY A 142 -2.66 -4.43 -11.34
C GLY A 142 -2.12 -4.09 -9.95
N SER A 143 -2.99 -4.04 -8.93
CA SER A 143 -2.56 -3.75 -7.55
C SER A 143 -1.53 -4.76 -7.01
N GLU A 144 -1.54 -5.98 -7.53
CA GLU A 144 -0.60 -7.04 -7.17
C GLU A 144 0.66 -7.06 -8.03
N GLY A 145 0.65 -6.45 -9.22
CA GLY A 145 1.77 -6.54 -10.15
C GLY A 145 1.53 -5.90 -11.51
N ARG A 146 2.46 -6.08 -12.44
CA ARG A 146 2.30 -5.60 -13.81
C ARG A 146 1.38 -6.54 -14.58
N VAL A 147 0.31 -6.02 -15.15
CA VAL A 147 -0.58 -6.81 -16.01
C VAL A 147 0.13 -7.10 -17.33
N LEU A 148 0.31 -8.38 -17.69
CA LEU A 148 0.95 -8.76 -18.96
C LEU A 148 -0.10 -8.94 -20.05
N ASP A 149 -1.12 -9.73 -19.76
CA ASP A 149 -2.18 -10.08 -20.68
C ASP A 149 -3.46 -10.43 -19.92
N PHE A 150 -4.60 -10.38 -20.60
CA PHE A 150 -5.88 -10.78 -20.05
C PHE A 150 -6.79 -11.37 -21.13
N GLU A 151 -7.70 -12.22 -20.70
CA GLU A 151 -8.76 -12.82 -21.51
C GLU A 151 -10.03 -12.93 -20.67
N GLY A 152 -11.11 -12.31 -21.14
CA GLY A 152 -12.45 -12.46 -20.59
C GLY A 152 -13.35 -13.17 -21.60
N VAL A 153 -14.01 -14.24 -21.17
CA VAL A 153 -14.93 -15.03 -22.00
C VAL A 153 -16.30 -15.05 -21.34
N LEU A 154 -17.28 -14.49 -22.03
CA LEU A 154 -18.70 -14.59 -21.69
C LEU A 154 -19.28 -15.78 -22.45
N THR A 155 -19.98 -16.67 -21.74
CA THR A 155 -20.69 -17.82 -22.30
C THR A 155 -22.14 -17.79 -21.84
N LEU A 156 -23.08 -17.86 -22.78
CA LEU A 156 -24.51 -17.97 -22.47
C LEU A 156 -24.90 -19.44 -22.30
N ASP A 157 -25.90 -19.67 -21.44
CA ASP A 157 -26.52 -20.98 -21.36
C ASP A 157 -27.22 -21.33 -22.68
N GLN A 158 -27.27 -22.63 -22.98
CA GLN A 158 -27.79 -23.10 -24.25
C GLN A 158 -29.29 -22.87 -24.32
N ASP A 159 -29.69 -21.99 -25.22
CA ASP A 159 -31.10 -21.89 -25.58
C ASP A 159 -31.51 -23.06 -26.51
N LEU A 160 -32.67 -23.65 -26.19
CA LEU A 160 -33.26 -24.77 -26.91
C LEU A 160 -34.05 -24.32 -28.13
N LEU A 161 -34.34 -23.02 -28.22
CA LEU A 161 -35.04 -22.39 -29.33
C LEU A 161 -34.07 -21.55 -30.16
N ALA A 162 -34.53 -21.13 -31.34
CA ALA A 162 -33.76 -20.28 -32.24
C ALA A 162 -34.64 -19.09 -32.62
N PRO A 163 -34.06 -17.90 -32.83
CA PRO A 163 -32.63 -17.56 -32.78
C PRO A 163 -32.04 -17.54 -31.36
N GLN A 164 -30.71 -17.51 -31.24
CA GLN A 164 -30.03 -17.43 -29.94
C GLN A 164 -29.84 -15.98 -29.50
N ASP A 165 -29.76 -15.80 -28.20
CA ASP A 165 -29.60 -14.50 -27.55
C ASP A 165 -28.31 -13.77 -27.92
N ASN A 166 -28.41 -12.45 -27.82
CA ASN A 166 -27.31 -11.54 -28.10
C ASN A 166 -26.99 -10.70 -26.86
N PHE A 167 -25.93 -11.07 -26.18
CA PHE A 167 -25.37 -10.35 -25.05
C PHE A 167 -24.07 -9.67 -25.48
N THR A 168 -23.75 -8.53 -24.87
CA THR A 168 -22.51 -7.81 -25.15
C THR A 168 -21.64 -7.76 -23.91
N LEU A 169 -20.40 -8.21 -24.05
CA LEU A 169 -19.35 -8.10 -23.03
C LEU A 169 -18.56 -6.82 -23.28
N ASN A 170 -18.39 -5.99 -22.25
CA ASN A 170 -17.56 -4.79 -22.28
C ASN A 170 -16.50 -4.83 -21.19
N LEU A 171 -15.32 -4.29 -21.52
CA LEU A 171 -14.25 -3.98 -20.59
C LEU A 171 -13.93 -2.49 -20.69
N PHE A 172 -13.83 -1.84 -19.54
CA PHE A 172 -13.29 -0.50 -19.39
C PHE A 172 -12.22 -0.45 -18.30
N ILE A 173 -10.98 -0.17 -18.67
CA ILE A 173 -9.90 0.13 -17.71
C ILE A 173 -9.88 1.63 -17.50
N VAL A 174 -10.25 2.07 -16.30
CA VAL A 174 -10.59 3.46 -15.97
C VAL A 174 -9.41 4.40 -16.19
N ASP A 175 -8.27 4.08 -15.58
CA ASP A 175 -7.09 4.96 -15.57
C ASP A 175 -6.42 5.08 -16.94
N ASP A 176 -6.49 4.03 -17.75
CA ASP A 176 -5.92 3.99 -19.09
C ASP A 176 -6.89 4.52 -20.15
N ASN A 177 -8.15 4.75 -19.78
CA ASN A 177 -9.27 4.97 -20.67
C ASN A 177 -9.35 3.91 -21.80
N PHE A 178 -8.95 2.67 -21.50
CA PHE A 178 -8.93 1.56 -22.45
C PHE A 178 -10.30 0.89 -22.48
N LYS A 179 -10.87 0.73 -23.68
CA LYS A 179 -12.20 0.15 -23.89
C LYS A 179 -12.16 -0.96 -24.91
N ARG A 180 -12.81 -2.08 -24.59
CA ARG A 180 -13.05 -3.19 -25.50
C ARG A 180 -14.46 -3.73 -25.32
N SER A 181 -15.01 -4.27 -26.39
CA SER A 181 -16.35 -4.85 -26.39
C SER A 181 -16.42 -5.96 -27.42
N ASP A 182 -17.19 -7.00 -27.14
CA ASP A 182 -17.53 -8.05 -28.09
C ASP A 182 -18.97 -8.54 -27.84
N GLN A 183 -19.59 -9.16 -28.85
CA GLN A 183 -20.97 -9.63 -28.77
C GLN A 183 -21.02 -11.15 -28.88
N THR A 184 -21.99 -11.77 -28.21
CA THR A 184 -22.14 -13.22 -28.27
C THR A 184 -22.57 -13.62 -29.67
N ALA A 185 -21.87 -14.60 -30.24
CA ALA A 185 -22.21 -15.17 -31.53
C ALA A 185 -22.33 -16.69 -31.39
N GLY A 186 -23.50 -17.23 -31.73
CA GLY A 186 -23.70 -18.66 -31.82
C GLY A 186 -23.03 -19.24 -33.08
N ALA A 187 -22.36 -20.38 -32.96
CA ALA A 187 -21.93 -21.16 -34.12
C ALA A 187 -23.13 -21.78 -34.84
N ASN A 188 -22.96 -22.15 -36.12
CA ASN A 188 -23.99 -22.75 -37.00
C ASN A 188 -24.96 -23.68 -36.23
N LEU A 189 -26.27 -23.44 -36.38
CA LEU A 189 -27.41 -24.15 -35.75
C LEU A 189 -27.35 -25.69 -35.79
N THR A 190 -26.48 -26.28 -36.60
CA THR A 190 -26.24 -27.73 -36.65
C THR A 190 -25.30 -28.25 -35.55
N SER A 191 -24.68 -27.38 -34.76
CA SER A 191 -23.51 -27.75 -33.91
C SER A 191 -23.81 -27.82 -32.41
N ASN A 192 -25.00 -27.41 -31.95
CA ASN A 192 -25.39 -27.45 -30.53
C ASN A 192 -24.32 -26.82 -29.59
N GLU A 193 -23.77 -25.67 -30.00
CA GLU A 193 -22.75 -24.92 -29.25
C GLU A 193 -23.40 -23.71 -28.56
N SER A 194 -22.90 -23.35 -27.39
CA SER A 194 -23.32 -22.14 -26.65
C SER A 194 -22.81 -20.87 -27.35
N ALA A 195 -23.56 -19.77 -27.27
CA ALA A 195 -23.10 -18.47 -27.75
C ALA A 195 -22.03 -17.90 -26.80
N THR A 196 -20.94 -17.39 -27.37
CA THR A 196 -19.81 -16.84 -26.60
C THR A 196 -19.36 -15.49 -27.14
N ALA A 197 -18.84 -14.63 -26.27
CA ALA A 197 -18.13 -13.39 -26.61
C ALA A 197 -16.78 -13.37 -25.90
N SER A 198 -15.76 -12.79 -26.51
CA SER A 198 -14.42 -12.76 -25.92
C SER A 198 -13.75 -11.40 -26.05
N VAL A 199 -13.15 -10.93 -24.97
CA VAL A 199 -12.38 -9.69 -24.93
C VAL A 199 -11.01 -10.00 -24.34
N ALA A 200 -9.96 -9.75 -25.12
CA ALA A 200 -8.59 -10.03 -24.74
C ALA A 200 -7.65 -8.86 -25.05
N GLY A 201 -6.51 -8.84 -24.35
CA GLY A 201 -5.41 -7.92 -24.61
C GLY A 201 -4.09 -8.56 -24.20
N ASP A 202 -3.07 -8.35 -25.02
CA ASP A 202 -1.74 -8.93 -24.87
C ASP A 202 -0.66 -7.86 -24.87
N GLY A 203 0.45 -8.13 -24.17
CA GLY A 203 1.62 -7.26 -24.15
C GLY A 203 1.34 -5.88 -23.57
N LEU A 204 0.49 -5.78 -22.54
CA LEU A 204 0.16 -4.51 -21.90
C LEU A 204 1.39 -3.87 -21.27
N ASN A 205 2.21 -4.68 -20.61
CA ASN A 205 3.47 -4.28 -19.99
C ASN A 205 4.55 -5.34 -20.23
N GLY A 206 5.81 -4.93 -20.10
CA GLY A 206 7.00 -5.74 -20.08
C GLY A 206 7.31 -6.37 -18.73
N PHE A 207 8.24 -7.34 -18.79
CA PHE A 207 8.71 -8.07 -17.61
C PHE A 207 9.51 -7.16 -16.68
N GLY A 208 9.48 -7.52 -15.40
CA GLY A 208 10.30 -6.86 -14.39
C GLY A 208 11.73 -7.35 -14.44
N GLU A 209 12.61 -6.60 -13.77
CA GLU A 209 14.01 -6.94 -13.64
C GLU A 209 14.28 -7.50 -12.24
N ASP A 210 14.91 -8.67 -12.20
CA ASP A 210 15.43 -9.25 -10.96
C ASP A 210 16.67 -8.49 -10.50
N GLY A 211 16.89 -8.42 -9.19
CA GLY A 211 18.08 -7.76 -8.66
C GLY A 211 18.00 -7.45 -7.18
N ILE A 212 19.03 -6.75 -6.69
CA ILE A 212 19.08 -6.25 -5.32
C ILE A 212 18.75 -4.75 -5.35
N PHE A 213 17.79 -4.36 -4.54
CA PHE A 213 17.31 -3.00 -4.42
C PHE A 213 17.42 -2.51 -2.97
N GLU A 214 17.60 -1.21 -2.81
CA GLU A 214 17.61 -0.54 -1.51
C GLU A 214 16.31 0.26 -1.35
N SER A 215 15.67 0.14 -0.19
CA SER A 215 14.43 0.84 0.13
C SER A 215 14.24 0.94 1.64
N ASP A 216 13.47 1.94 2.08
CA ASP A 216 13.15 2.12 3.49
C ASP A 216 12.05 1.17 4.00
N SER A 217 11.26 0.62 3.08
CA SER A 217 10.26 -0.41 3.39
C SER A 217 9.94 -1.28 2.17
N GLU A 218 9.27 -2.41 2.39
CA GLU A 218 8.77 -3.30 1.35
C GLU A 218 7.72 -2.60 0.48
N GLU A 219 6.80 -1.87 1.12
CA GLU A 219 5.71 -1.14 0.45
C GLU A 219 6.26 -0.03 -0.45
N ALA A 220 7.26 0.72 0.03
CA ALA A 220 7.92 1.75 -0.76
C ALA A 220 8.63 1.16 -1.98
N LEU A 221 9.26 -0.01 -1.83
CA LEU A 221 9.92 -0.71 -2.94
C LEU A 221 8.91 -1.25 -3.94
N MET A 222 7.83 -1.89 -3.47
CA MET A 222 6.75 -2.38 -4.31
C MET A 222 6.15 -1.24 -5.15
N ALA A 223 5.79 -0.12 -4.50
CA ALA A 223 5.27 1.06 -5.18
C ALA A 223 6.26 1.59 -6.22
N PHE A 224 7.56 1.64 -5.89
CA PHE A 224 8.60 2.04 -6.83
C PHE A 224 8.67 1.11 -8.05
N LEU A 225 8.67 -0.21 -7.86
CA LEU A 225 8.76 -1.20 -8.92
C LEU A 225 7.55 -1.16 -9.88
N LEU A 226 6.36 -0.81 -9.36
CA LEU A 226 5.12 -0.67 -10.13
C LEU A 226 4.88 0.74 -10.68
N SER A 227 5.63 1.75 -10.22
CA SER A 227 5.44 3.15 -10.62
C SER A 227 5.93 3.49 -12.04
N ASN A 228 6.59 2.56 -12.73
CA ASN A 228 7.18 2.84 -14.04
C ASN A 228 6.11 3.35 -15.03
N PRO A 229 6.20 4.60 -15.52
CA PRO A 229 5.17 5.21 -16.34
C PRO A 229 4.88 4.48 -17.65
N ASN A 230 5.86 3.71 -18.16
CA ASN A 230 5.72 2.94 -19.39
C ASN A 230 5.21 1.50 -19.16
N GLU A 231 5.13 1.06 -17.91
CA GLU A 231 4.84 -0.33 -17.52
C GLU A 231 3.74 -0.41 -16.47
N ARG A 232 2.77 0.51 -16.55
CA ARG A 232 1.65 0.66 -15.61
C ARG A 232 0.27 0.53 -16.26
N SER A 233 0.20 0.01 -17.49
CA SER A 233 -1.10 -0.26 -18.11
C SER A 233 -1.87 -1.30 -17.31
N GLY A 234 -3.17 -1.12 -17.13
CA GLY A 234 -4.02 -2.01 -16.36
C GLY A 234 -3.86 -1.91 -14.84
N GLN A 235 -3.17 -0.90 -14.31
CA GLN A 235 -2.98 -0.70 -12.87
C GLN A 235 -4.24 -0.22 -12.12
N GLY A 236 -5.14 0.48 -12.81
CA GLY A 236 -6.36 1.06 -12.23
C GLY A 236 -7.51 0.08 -12.03
N GLU A 237 -8.70 0.63 -11.79
CA GLU A 237 -9.95 -0.13 -11.75
C GLU A 237 -10.38 -0.59 -13.14
N TRP A 238 -10.80 -1.86 -13.25
CA TRP A 238 -11.36 -2.45 -14.45
C TRP A 238 -12.83 -2.70 -14.20
N VAL A 239 -13.67 -2.10 -15.04
CA VAL A 239 -15.11 -2.26 -15.01
C VAL A 239 -15.49 -3.19 -16.16
N TRP A 240 -15.99 -4.36 -15.81
CA TRP A 240 -16.60 -5.29 -16.74
C TRP A 240 -18.10 -5.07 -16.76
N SER A 241 -18.72 -5.13 -17.93
CA SER A 241 -20.17 -5.13 -18.03
C SER A 241 -20.70 -6.15 -19.02
N VAL A 242 -21.84 -6.74 -18.67
CA VAL A 242 -22.58 -7.65 -19.52
C VAL A 242 -23.94 -7.02 -19.75
N VAL A 243 -24.31 -6.84 -21.01
CA VAL A 243 -25.59 -6.23 -21.41
C VAL A 243 -26.40 -7.24 -22.21
N ALA A 244 -27.59 -7.58 -21.74
CA ALA A 244 -28.54 -8.42 -22.46
C ALA A 244 -29.23 -7.58 -23.53
N GLN A 245 -28.69 -7.53 -24.76
CA GLN A 245 -29.25 -6.68 -25.82
C GLN A 245 -30.55 -7.24 -26.37
N GLN A 246 -30.59 -8.56 -26.58
CA GLN A 246 -31.75 -9.25 -27.10
C GLN A 246 -31.82 -10.66 -26.51
N ALA A 247 -32.97 -11.00 -25.96
CA ALA A 247 -33.38 -12.35 -25.63
C ALA A 247 -34.40 -12.79 -26.69
N ASP A 248 -34.26 -13.99 -27.24
CA ASP A 248 -35.07 -14.52 -28.32
C ASP A 248 -35.54 -15.94 -27.96
N PRO A 249 -36.78 -16.32 -28.31
CA PRO A 249 -37.66 -15.65 -29.26
C PRO A 249 -38.59 -14.61 -28.62
N ASP A 250 -38.87 -13.53 -29.36
CA ASP A 250 -39.89 -12.54 -28.96
C ASP A 250 -41.33 -13.14 -28.85
N PRO A 251 -42.22 -12.52 -28.06
CA PRO A 251 -43.63 -12.89 -28.02
C PRO A 251 -44.31 -12.75 -29.39
N LEU A 252 -45.11 -13.76 -29.77
CA LEU A 252 -45.79 -13.81 -31.09
C LEU A 252 -46.74 -12.63 -31.35
N PHE A 253 -47.28 -11.99 -30.30
CA PHE A 253 -48.20 -10.86 -30.40
C PHE A 253 -48.04 -9.93 -29.18
N GLU A 254 -48.30 -8.63 -29.37
CA GLU A 254 -48.24 -7.61 -28.32
C GLU A 254 -49.15 -7.94 -27.13
N GLY A 255 -48.58 -8.07 -25.93
CA GLY A 255 -49.27 -8.42 -24.68
C GLY A 255 -49.33 -9.92 -24.35
N ALA A 256 -48.75 -10.79 -25.17
CA ALA A 256 -48.49 -12.18 -24.78
C ALA A 256 -47.33 -12.26 -23.76
N PRO A 257 -47.30 -13.27 -22.88
CA PRO A 257 -46.12 -13.53 -22.06
C PRO A 257 -44.92 -13.79 -22.96
N ASP A 258 -43.80 -13.16 -22.63
CA ASP A 258 -42.52 -13.37 -23.29
C ASP A 258 -42.06 -14.83 -23.07
N PRO A 259 -41.86 -15.61 -24.15
CA PRO A 259 -41.40 -16.99 -24.00
C PRO A 259 -39.93 -17.08 -23.62
N ASP A 260 -39.12 -16.04 -23.88
CA ASP A 260 -37.73 -15.95 -23.40
C ASP A 260 -37.39 -14.54 -22.84
N PRO A 261 -37.59 -14.34 -21.52
CA PRO A 261 -37.35 -13.04 -20.92
C PRO A 261 -35.86 -12.68 -20.73
N GLY A 262 -34.92 -13.61 -20.98
CA GLY A 262 -33.50 -13.44 -20.71
C GLY A 262 -32.76 -14.76 -20.52
N ASN A 263 -31.46 -14.68 -20.26
CA ASN A 263 -30.59 -15.86 -20.23
C ASN A 263 -29.66 -15.87 -19.02
N ASP A 264 -29.35 -17.09 -18.58
CA ASP A 264 -28.24 -17.35 -17.66
C ASP A 264 -26.91 -17.20 -18.43
N TRP A 265 -25.90 -16.68 -17.76
CA TRP A 265 -24.59 -16.44 -18.35
C TRP A 265 -23.47 -16.67 -17.34
N SER A 266 -22.31 -17.06 -17.87
CA SER A 266 -21.06 -17.22 -17.13
C SER A 266 -19.98 -16.34 -17.74
N LEU A 267 -19.28 -15.57 -16.91
CA LEU A 267 -18.13 -14.77 -17.30
C LEU A 267 -16.90 -15.28 -16.56
N ILE A 268 -15.89 -15.70 -17.31
CA ILE A 268 -14.59 -16.08 -16.75
C ILE A 268 -13.55 -15.11 -17.28
N ILE A 269 -12.78 -14.52 -16.36
CA ILE A 269 -11.72 -13.57 -16.66
C ILE A 269 -10.42 -14.10 -16.09
N ILE A 270 -9.44 -14.29 -16.97
CA ILE A 270 -8.09 -14.69 -16.63
C ILE A 270 -7.18 -13.50 -16.91
N VAL A 271 -6.46 -13.04 -15.89
CA VAL A 271 -5.47 -11.97 -16.01
C VAL A 271 -4.10 -12.51 -15.63
N LYS A 272 -3.14 -12.47 -16.56
CA LYS A 272 -1.76 -12.78 -16.25
C LYS A 272 -1.06 -11.55 -15.70
N VAL A 273 -0.62 -11.66 -14.46
CA VAL A 273 0.12 -10.60 -13.77
C VAL A 273 1.53 -11.05 -13.44
N HIS A 274 2.46 -10.13 -13.53
CA HIS A 274 3.86 -10.33 -13.19
C HIS A 274 4.15 -9.60 -11.89
N VAL A 275 4.37 -10.38 -10.84
CA VAL A 275 4.42 -9.89 -9.45
C VAL A 275 5.85 -9.95 -8.95
N PRO A 276 6.38 -8.86 -8.38
CA PRO A 276 7.67 -8.89 -7.73
C PRO A 276 7.54 -9.59 -6.37
N GLN A 277 8.44 -10.52 -6.10
CA GLN A 277 8.61 -11.22 -4.84
C GLN A 277 9.84 -10.62 -4.14
N LEU A 278 9.61 -10.03 -2.97
CA LEU A 278 10.62 -9.31 -2.21
C LEU A 278 11.10 -10.19 -1.05
N VAL A 279 12.42 -10.36 -0.92
CA VAL A 279 13.05 -11.01 0.22
C VAL A 279 14.07 -10.07 0.83
N GLU A 280 13.88 -9.67 2.10
CA GLU A 280 14.86 -8.85 2.80
C GLU A 280 16.16 -9.64 3.01
N ILE A 281 17.29 -9.01 2.70
CA ILE A 281 18.63 -9.57 2.89
C ILE A 281 19.45 -8.68 3.82
N ALA A 282 20.31 -9.31 4.63
CA ALA A 282 21.18 -8.59 5.56
C ALA A 282 22.35 -7.89 4.83
N TYR A 283 22.87 -6.83 5.44
CA TYR A 283 24.16 -6.25 5.05
C TYR A 283 25.28 -7.23 5.42
N GLU A 284 26.10 -7.65 4.45
CA GLU A 284 27.37 -8.36 4.69
C GLU A 284 28.44 -7.44 5.29
#